data_AF-A0A9Q0W6H3-F1
#
_entry.id   AF-A0A9Q0W6H3-F1
#
_cell.length_a   1.000
_cell.length_b   1.000
_cell.length_c   1.000
_cell.angle_alpha   90.00
_cell.angle_beta   90.00
_cell.angle_gamma   90.00
#
_symmetry.space_group_name_H-M   'P 1'
#
loop_
_entity.id
_entity.type
_entity.pdbx_description
1 polymer ?
#
loop_
_entity_poly.entity_id
_entity_poly.type
_entity_poly.pdbx_seq_one_letter_code
_entity_poly.pdbx_strand_id
1 'polypeptide(L)'
;MDAIDQLPADYMKVLYIALLNLFNETENDMGKQGRSYASYYVKEAFKEVVRCYHAEAEWADKCHVPTFDEYVLNGLVTSGYGAVMAASFLGLEEVAGVEEYEWLKSNPKIIKAAKMIGRLMNDIVGHE
;
A
#
# COMPACT_ATOMS: atom_id res chain seq x y z
N MET A 1 -4.75 6.68 26.10
CA MET A 1 -4.38 5.34 25.65
C MET A 1 -4.15 5.46 24.17
N ASP A 2 -2.88 5.45 23.78
CA ASP A 2 -2.49 5.66 22.39
C ASP A 2 -2.82 4.42 21.57
N ALA A 3 -2.97 4.56 20.26
CA ALA A 3 -3.26 3.42 19.38
C ALA A 3 -2.17 2.31 19.48
N ILE A 4 -0.93 2.70 19.80
CA ILE A 4 0.19 1.78 20.06
C ILE A 4 -0.10 0.88 21.27
N ASP A 5 -0.72 1.42 22.33
CA ASP A 5 -1.00 0.69 23.57
C ASP A 5 -2.05 -0.41 23.37
N GLN A 6 -2.80 -0.36 22.28
CA GLN A 6 -3.85 -1.32 21.93
C GLN A 6 -3.32 -2.50 21.11
N LEU A 7 -2.08 -2.44 20.61
CA LEU A 7 -1.51 -3.49 19.77
C LEU A 7 -1.11 -4.73 20.60
N PRO A 8 -1.42 -5.94 20.11
CA PRO A 8 -1.04 -7.16 20.81
C PRO A 8 0.47 -7.41 20.65
N ALA A 9 1.11 -7.85 21.73
CA ALA A 9 2.54 -8.17 21.79
C ALA A 9 3.50 -7.00 21.47
N ASP A 10 4.69 -7.04 22.05
CA ASP A 10 5.63 -5.92 21.93
C ASP A 10 6.24 -5.79 20.53
N TYR A 11 6.33 -6.88 19.77
CA TYR A 11 6.86 -6.84 18.41
C TYR A 11 5.97 -6.03 17.45
N MET A 12 4.64 -6.07 17.60
CA MET A 12 3.75 -5.28 16.76
C MET A 12 3.87 -3.78 17.07
N LYS A 13 4.12 -3.42 18.33
CA LYS A 13 4.38 -2.04 18.72
C LYS A 13 5.66 -1.52 18.04
N VAL A 14 6.73 -2.31 18.02
CA VAL A 14 7.99 -1.96 17.35
C VAL A 14 7.76 -1.70 15.86
N LEU A 15 7.05 -2.61 15.16
CA LEU A 15 6.76 -2.46 13.73
C LEU A 15 5.89 -1.23 13.45
N TYR A 16 4.86 -1.00 14.26
CA TYR A 16 3.96 0.14 14.08
C TYR A 16 4.65 1.47 14.36
N ILE A 17 5.52 1.55 15.38
CA ILE A 17 6.33 2.74 15.65
C ILE A 17 7.29 3.02 14.48
N ALA A 18 7.96 1.99 13.95
CA ALA A 18 8.84 2.15 12.79
C ALA A 18 8.08 2.68 11.57
N LEU A 19 6.86 2.18 11.33
CA LEU A 19 5.99 2.66 10.26
C LEU A 19 5.56 4.12 10.45
N LEU A 20 5.16 4.50 11.67
CA LEU A 20 4.80 5.88 11.99
C LEU A 20 5.98 6.84 11.78
N ASN A 21 7.18 6.44 12.22
CA ASN A 21 8.39 7.23 12.03
C ASN A 21 8.70 7.43 10.55
N LEU A 22 8.62 6.37 9.74
CA LEU A 22 8.82 6.45 8.29
C LEU A 22 7.88 7.48 7.62
N PHE A 23 6.58 7.44 7.96
CA PHE A 23 5.61 8.38 7.39
C PHE A 23 5.79 9.81 7.90
N ASN A 24 6.17 9.98 9.17
CA ASN A 24 6.47 11.31 9.72
C ASN A 24 7.71 11.93 9.06
N GLU A 25 8.77 11.13 8.84
CA GLU A 25 9.97 11.56 8.11
C GLU A 25 9.61 11.95 6.67
N THR A 26 8.84 11.09 5.98
CA THR A 26 8.37 11.37 4.62
C THR A 26 7.55 12.66 4.56
N GLU A 27 6.64 12.88 5.49
CA GLU A 27 5.82 14.10 5.55
C GLU A 27 6.66 15.35 5.81
N ASN A 28 7.65 15.27 6.70
CA ASN A 28 8.57 16.36 6.99
C ASN A 28 9.41 16.72 5.75
N ASP A 29 9.99 15.72 5.09
CA ASP A 29 10.84 15.94 3.92
C ASP A 29 10.04 16.48 2.73
N MET A 30 8.85 15.94 2.46
CA MET A 30 7.95 16.49 1.44
C MET A 30 7.45 17.89 1.81
N GLY A 31 7.25 18.18 3.10
CA GLY A 31 6.89 19.51 3.59
C GLY A 31 7.95 20.57 3.30
N LYS A 32 9.24 20.24 3.48
CA LYS A 32 10.36 21.14 3.13
C LYS A 32 10.40 21.48 1.65
N GLN A 33 9.92 20.59 0.79
CA GLN A 33 9.83 20.78 -0.65
C GLN A 33 8.54 21.47 -1.11
N GLY A 34 7.61 21.79 -0.19
CA GLY A 34 6.28 22.30 -0.54
C GLY A 34 5.35 21.25 -1.17
N ARG A 35 5.67 19.95 -1.02
CA ARG A 35 4.98 18.81 -1.63
C ARG A 35 4.26 17.93 -0.61
N SER A 36 3.78 18.49 0.51
CA SER A 36 3.08 17.74 1.57
C SER A 36 1.88 16.90 1.08
N TYR A 37 1.28 17.23 -0.07
CA TYR A 37 0.25 16.39 -0.68
C TYR A 37 0.76 15.00 -1.07
N ALA A 38 2.03 14.86 -1.43
CA ALA A 38 2.62 13.60 -1.88
C ALA A 38 2.66 12.56 -0.76
N SER A 39 3.06 12.97 0.46
CA SER A 39 3.06 12.09 1.63
C SER A 39 1.64 11.60 1.97
N TYR A 40 0.62 12.45 1.80
CA TYR A 40 -0.78 12.06 1.94
C TYR A 40 -1.16 10.93 0.98
N TYR A 41 -0.86 11.06 -0.32
CA TYR A 41 -1.19 10.02 -1.30
C TYR A 41 -0.48 8.69 -1.02
N VAL A 42 0.80 8.72 -0.64
CA VAL A 42 1.54 7.50 -0.30
C VAL A 42 0.95 6.83 0.94
N LYS A 43 0.60 7.62 1.96
CA LYS A 43 -0.02 7.11 3.19
C LYS A 43 -1.39 6.48 2.93
N GLU A 44 -2.22 7.08 2.07
CA GLU A 44 -3.52 6.51 1.72
C GLU A 44 -3.39 5.23 0.89
N ALA A 45 -2.46 5.19 -0.08
CA ALA A 45 -2.18 3.97 -0.85
C ALA A 45 -1.69 2.82 0.06
N PHE A 46 -0.84 3.13 1.05
CA PHE A 46 -0.37 2.13 2.01
C PHE A 46 -1.50 1.62 2.92
N LYS A 47 -2.37 2.51 3.41
CA LYS A 47 -3.56 2.11 4.20
C LYS A 47 -4.48 1.20 3.40
N GLU A 48 -4.66 1.44 2.10
CA GLU A 48 -5.44 0.57 1.22
C GLU A 48 -4.85 -0.85 1.17
N VAL A 49 -3.53 -0.95 0.98
CA VAL A 49 -2.82 -2.24 1.01
C VAL A 49 -3.00 -2.96 2.35
N VAL A 50 -2.85 -2.27 3.47
CA VAL A 50 -3.02 -2.87 4.81
C VAL A 50 -4.44 -3.39 5.04
N ARG A 51 -5.48 -2.68 4.57
CA ARG A 51 -6.87 -3.15 4.65
C ARG A 51 -7.07 -4.43 3.83
N CYS A 52 -6.48 -4.51 2.64
CA CYS A 52 -6.57 -5.70 1.79
C CYS A 52 -5.74 -6.88 2.33
N TYR A 53 -4.60 -6.65 2.97
CA TYR A 53 -3.88 -7.69 3.71
C TYR A 53 -4.69 -8.22 4.89
N HIS A 54 -5.44 -7.35 5.57
CA HIS A 54 -6.33 -7.80 6.63
C HIS A 54 -7.43 -8.73 6.09
N ALA A 55 -8.04 -8.40 4.94
CA ALA A 55 -9.01 -9.28 4.29
C ALA A 55 -8.41 -10.64 3.90
N GLU A 56 -7.19 -10.68 3.37
CA GLU A 56 -6.47 -11.93 3.08
C GLU A 56 -6.20 -12.75 4.35
N ALA A 57 -5.80 -12.10 5.45
CA ALA A 57 -5.59 -12.75 6.72
C ALA A 57 -6.91 -13.34 7.27
N GLU A 58 -8.04 -12.64 7.11
CA GLU A 58 -9.36 -13.17 7.49
C GLU A 58 -9.78 -14.37 6.62
N TRP A 59 -9.49 -14.34 5.31
CA TRP A 59 -9.75 -15.49 4.44
C TRP A 59 -8.93 -16.71 4.85
N ALA A 60 -7.65 -16.51 5.16
CA ALA A 60 -6.76 -17.56 5.65
C ALA A 60 -7.24 -18.14 7.00
N ASP A 61 -7.56 -17.28 7.97
CA ASP A 61 -8.03 -17.69 9.30
C ASP A 61 -9.34 -18.50 9.25
N LYS A 62 -10.26 -18.11 8.34
CA LYS A 62 -11.55 -18.78 8.14
C LYS A 62 -11.48 -19.95 7.16
N CYS A 63 -10.30 -20.30 6.63
CA CYS A 63 -10.12 -21.28 5.54
C CYS A 63 -11.05 -21.01 4.35
N HIS A 64 -11.37 -19.75 4.07
CA HIS A 64 -12.26 -19.34 3.00
C HIS A 64 -11.46 -19.23 1.70
N VAL A 65 -11.90 -19.95 0.67
CA VAL A 65 -11.39 -19.78 -0.69
C VAL A 65 -12.34 -18.85 -1.45
N PRO A 66 -11.96 -17.60 -1.71
CA PRO A 66 -12.80 -16.67 -2.46
C PRO A 66 -12.96 -17.11 -3.92
N THR A 67 -13.98 -16.59 -4.60
CA THR A 67 -14.05 -16.72 -6.06
C THR A 67 -12.88 -15.98 -6.72
N PHE A 68 -12.53 -16.34 -7.95
CA PHE A 68 -11.44 -15.68 -8.66
C PHE A 68 -11.66 -14.16 -8.79
N ASP A 69 -12.89 -13.72 -9.05
CA ASP A 69 -13.21 -12.30 -9.19
C ASP A 69 -13.04 -11.54 -7.86
N GLU A 70 -13.50 -12.11 -6.75
CA GLU A 70 -13.31 -11.53 -5.40
C GLU A 70 -11.82 -11.49 -5.03
N TYR A 71 -11.10 -12.57 -5.27
CA TYR A 71 -9.66 -12.66 -5.06
C TYR A 71 -8.91 -11.61 -5.89
N VAL A 72 -9.21 -11.46 -7.18
CA VAL A 72 -8.49 -10.50 -8.04
C VAL A 72 -8.72 -9.08 -7.57
N LEU A 73 -9.92 -8.71 -7.14
CA LEU A 73 -10.19 -7.35 -6.65
C LEU A 73 -9.29 -6.98 -5.47
N ASN A 74 -9.14 -7.87 -4.50
CA ASN A 74 -8.25 -7.65 -3.34
C ASN A 74 -6.77 -7.83 -3.73
N GLY A 75 -6.47 -8.88 -4.48
CA GLY A 75 -5.14 -9.28 -4.92
C GLY A 75 -4.43 -8.22 -5.75
N LEU A 76 -5.15 -7.48 -6.59
CA LEU A 76 -4.56 -6.36 -7.33
C LEU A 76 -4.06 -5.25 -6.39
N VAL A 77 -4.72 -5.02 -5.26
CA VAL A 77 -4.26 -4.05 -4.26
C VAL A 77 -3.06 -4.63 -3.49
N THR A 78 -3.15 -5.87 -3.01
CA THR A 78 -2.09 -6.53 -2.22
C THR A 78 -0.84 -6.88 -3.03
N SER A 79 -0.90 -6.80 -4.37
CA SER A 79 0.30 -6.79 -5.22
C SER A 79 1.27 -5.65 -4.87
N GLY A 80 0.80 -4.59 -4.19
CA GLY A 80 1.62 -3.47 -3.72
C GLY A 80 2.04 -2.47 -4.81
N TYR A 81 1.86 -2.79 -6.09
CA TYR A 81 2.33 -1.95 -7.20
C TYR A 81 1.73 -0.53 -7.21
N GLY A 82 0.50 -0.36 -6.71
CA GLY A 82 -0.08 0.98 -6.53
C GLY A 82 0.68 1.83 -5.50
N ALA A 83 0.97 1.24 -4.33
CA ALA A 83 1.72 1.91 -3.26
C ALA A 83 3.18 2.16 -3.64
N VAL A 84 3.84 1.19 -4.31
CA VAL A 84 5.23 1.34 -4.79
C VAL A 84 5.35 2.47 -5.80
N MET A 85 4.40 2.58 -6.73
CA MET A 85 4.38 3.68 -7.71
C MET A 85 4.14 5.03 -7.03
N ALA A 86 3.21 5.11 -6.08
CA ALA A 86 2.96 6.32 -5.31
C ALA A 86 4.22 6.76 -4.53
N ALA A 87 4.93 5.81 -3.93
CA ALA A 87 6.18 6.08 -3.22
C ALA A 87 7.30 6.52 -4.16
N SER A 88 7.38 5.94 -5.36
CA SER A 88 8.39 6.32 -6.37
C SER A 88 8.22 7.76 -6.85
N PHE A 89 6.99 8.28 -6.89
CA PHE A 89 6.69 9.68 -7.24
C PHE A 89 7.24 10.70 -6.23
N LEU A 90 7.58 10.29 -5.00
CA LEU A 90 8.23 11.16 -4.03
C LEU A 90 9.56 11.71 -4.59
N GLY A 91 10.34 10.86 -5.27
CA GLY A 91 11.65 11.24 -5.84
C GLY A 91 11.60 11.86 -7.24
N LEU A 92 10.41 12.00 -7.84
CA LEU A 92 10.23 12.55 -9.20
C LEU A 92 9.65 13.96 -9.14
N GLU A 93 10.37 14.88 -8.50
CA GLU A 93 9.86 16.22 -8.15
C GLU A 93 9.43 17.04 -9.37
N GLU A 94 10.15 16.90 -10.50
CA GLU A 94 9.87 17.63 -11.74
C GLU A 94 8.72 17.05 -12.57
N VAL A 95 8.25 15.84 -12.23
CA VAL A 95 7.29 15.08 -13.05
C VAL A 95 5.99 14.79 -12.28
N ALA A 96 6.07 14.54 -10.98
CA ALA A 96 4.93 14.06 -10.19
C ALA A 96 4.30 15.16 -9.32
N GLY A 97 3.18 15.69 -9.80
CA GLY A 97 2.25 16.59 -9.11
C GLY A 97 1.00 15.88 -8.62
N VAL A 98 0.00 16.68 -8.22
CA VAL A 98 -1.32 16.18 -7.77
C VAL A 98 -2.02 15.42 -8.92
N GLU A 99 -1.87 15.88 -10.15
CA GLU A 99 -2.50 15.27 -11.33
C GLU A 99 -2.01 13.84 -11.56
N GLU A 100 -0.70 13.58 -11.38
CA GLU A 100 -0.11 12.25 -11.52
C GLU A 100 -0.57 11.30 -10.42
N TYR A 101 -0.72 11.80 -9.19
CA TYR A 101 -1.27 11.01 -8.09
C TYR A 101 -2.75 10.68 -8.30
N GLU A 102 -3.56 11.61 -8.78
CA GLU A 102 -4.96 11.34 -9.14
C GLU A 102 -5.06 10.41 -10.36
N TRP A 103 -4.19 10.57 -11.35
CA TRP A 103 -4.07 9.64 -12.46
C TRP A 103 -3.74 8.24 -11.95
N LEU A 104 -2.76 8.08 -11.05
CA LEU A 104 -2.42 6.79 -10.46
C LEU A 104 -3.60 6.18 -9.69
N LYS A 105 -4.30 6.99 -8.89
CA LYS A 105 -5.50 6.60 -8.12
C LYS A 105 -6.66 6.17 -9.01
N SER A 106 -6.79 6.73 -10.22
CA SER A 106 -7.77 6.28 -11.22
C SER A 106 -7.54 4.85 -11.73
N ASN A 107 -6.44 4.20 -11.30
CA ASN A 107 -6.05 2.84 -11.64
C ASN A 107 -5.96 2.61 -13.16
N PRO A 108 -5.07 3.35 -13.86
CA PRO A 108 -4.97 3.35 -15.30
C PRO A 108 -4.51 1.98 -15.80
N LYS A 109 -4.77 1.69 -17.09
CA LYS A 109 -4.57 0.35 -17.68
C LYS A 109 -3.17 -0.23 -17.40
N ILE A 110 -2.13 0.60 -17.48
CA ILE A 110 -0.74 0.17 -17.22
C ILE A 110 -0.53 -0.26 -15.77
N ILE A 111 -1.10 0.46 -14.80
CA ILE A 111 -1.02 0.14 -13.38
C ILE A 111 -1.82 -1.12 -13.08
N LYS A 112 -3.02 -1.25 -13.66
CA LYS A 112 -3.83 -2.47 -13.54
C LYS A 112 -3.10 -3.70 -14.09
N ALA A 113 -2.42 -3.56 -15.24
CA ALA A 113 -1.62 -4.63 -15.82
C ALA A 113 -0.41 -5.00 -14.93
N ALA A 114 0.32 -4.01 -14.40
CA ALA A 114 1.44 -4.23 -13.49
C ALA A 114 1.00 -4.96 -12.21
N LYS A 115 -0.11 -4.53 -11.60
CA LYS A 115 -0.74 -5.21 -10.45
C LYS A 115 -1.08 -6.67 -10.75
N MET A 116 -1.66 -6.93 -11.92
CA MET A 116 -2.04 -8.29 -12.35
C MET A 116 -0.81 -9.18 -12.54
N ILE A 117 0.21 -8.68 -13.25
CA ILE A 117 1.47 -9.42 -13.44
C ILE A 117 2.11 -9.72 -12.08
N GLY A 118 2.24 -8.69 -11.23
CA GLY A 118 2.81 -8.83 -9.89
C GLY A 118 2.10 -9.85 -9.03
N ARG A 119 0.76 -9.79 -8.96
CA ARG A 119 -0.04 -10.74 -8.18
C ARG A 119 0.10 -12.17 -8.69
N LEU A 120 -0.12 -12.40 -9.99
CA LEU A 120 -0.12 -13.75 -10.55
C LEU A 120 1.28 -14.39 -10.54
N MET A 121 2.32 -13.63 -10.87
CA MET A 121 3.69 -14.17 -10.81
C MET A 121 4.10 -14.51 -9.38
N ASN A 122 3.77 -13.65 -8.42
CA ASN A 122 4.06 -13.93 -7.01
C ASN A 122 3.38 -15.24 -6.56
N ASP A 123 2.12 -15.44 -6.94
CA ASP A 123 1.35 -16.59 -6.45
C ASP A 123 1.77 -17.89 -7.13
N ILE A 124 2.14 -17.86 -8.40
CA ILE A 124 2.72 -19.03 -9.08
C ILE A 124 4.04 -19.44 -8.41
N VAL A 125 4.92 -18.48 -8.09
CA VAL A 125 6.22 -18.78 -7.47
C VAL A 125 6.07 -19.16 -6.00
N GLY A 126 5.08 -18.61 -5.31
CA GLY A 126 4.79 -18.91 -3.90
C GLY A 126 3.95 -20.17 -3.69
N HIS A 127 3.55 -20.86 -4.74
CA HIS A 127 2.80 -22.12 -4.65
C HIS A 127 3.78 -23.30 -4.48
N GLU A 128 3.66 -24.03 -3.36
CA GLU A 128 4.36 -25.29 -3.10
C GLU A 128 3.47 -26.51 -3.39
#